data_AF-A0A225V7V0-F1
#
_entry.id   AF-A0A225V7V0-F1
#
_cell.length_a   1.000
_cell.length_b   1.000
_cell.length_c   1.000
_cell.angle_alpha   90.00
_cell.angle_beta   90.00
_cell.angle_gamma   90.00
#
_symmetry.space_group_name_H-M   'P 1'
#
loop_
_entity.id
_entity.type
_entity.pdbx_description
1 polymer ?
#
loop_
_entity_poly.entity_id
_entity_poly.type
_entity_poly.pdbx_seq_one_letter_code
_entity_poly.pdbx_strand_id
1 'polypeptide(L)'
;MGTKEAEPAPEGTRPMMISMREMETLGLKIGSGLRETVEFKVFTRQEVLNQIAQVGFMCPFHEFRAEIGKMSAGDDILIVADPNEKYGENWLLCLTRRAFEAQMELIKCREQERLDALAAQEKEANAAADANDMSKIVYEDRPVLSHLW
;
A
#
# COMPACT_ATOMS: atom_id res chain seq x y z
N MET A 1 -24.66 3.17 17.72
CA MET A 1 -23.55 3.24 16.75
C MET A 1 -23.00 1.84 16.63
N GLY A 2 -23.04 1.23 15.45
CA GLY A 2 -22.67 -0.17 15.27
C GLY A 2 -21.20 -0.37 15.60
N THR A 3 -20.91 -1.12 16.66
CA THR A 3 -19.60 -1.71 16.90
C THR A 3 -19.34 -2.66 15.75
N LYS A 4 -18.62 -2.22 14.71
CA LYS A 4 -17.95 -3.17 13.82
C LYS A 4 -16.99 -3.94 14.72
N GLU A 5 -17.32 -5.20 15.02
CA GLU A 5 -16.39 -6.07 15.70
C GLU A 5 -15.12 -6.14 14.83
N ALA A 6 -14.01 -5.67 15.38
CA ALA A 6 -12.73 -5.75 14.70
C ALA A 6 -12.44 -7.23 14.39
N GLU A 7 -11.98 -7.51 13.18
CA GLU A 7 -11.55 -8.86 12.85
C GLU A 7 -10.34 -9.22 13.72
N PRO A 8 -10.19 -10.48 14.14
CA PRO A 8 -9.00 -10.89 14.88
C PRO A 8 -7.78 -10.65 14.01
N ALA A 9 -6.76 -10.01 14.59
CA ALA A 9 -5.50 -9.77 13.91
C ALA A 9 -4.89 -11.10 13.43
N PRO A 10 -4.31 -11.15 12.22
CA PRO A 10 -3.63 -12.34 11.71
C PRO A 10 -2.59 -12.89 12.69
N GLU A 11 -2.38 -14.20 12.66
CA GLU A 11 -1.43 -14.85 13.57
C GLU A 11 -0.01 -14.24 13.43
N GLY A 12 0.60 -13.92 14.57
CA GLY A 12 1.93 -13.29 14.60
C GLY A 12 1.94 -11.79 14.25
N THR A 13 0.77 -11.16 14.14
CA THR A 13 0.62 -9.71 14.04
C THR A 13 -0.09 -9.13 15.26
N ARG A 14 0.11 -7.82 15.51
CA ARG A 14 -0.56 -7.08 16.57
C ARG A 14 -1.08 -5.75 16.04
N PRO A 15 -2.34 -5.38 16.32
CA PRO A 15 -2.81 -4.03 16.03
C PRO A 15 -2.05 -3.05 16.93
N MET A 16 -1.70 -1.90 16.38
CA MET A 16 -0.96 -0.85 17.05
C MET A 16 -1.48 0.50 16.62
N MET A 17 -1.66 1.40 17.58
CA MET A 17 -1.99 2.79 17.33
C MET A 17 -0.72 3.62 17.13
N ILE A 18 -0.60 4.34 16.01
CA ILE A 18 0.44 5.35 15.81
C ILE A 18 -0.23 6.71 15.62
N SER A 19 0.08 7.67 16.50
CA SER A 19 -0.47 9.02 16.41
C SER A 19 0.13 9.81 15.24
N MET A 20 -0.52 10.90 14.81
CA MET A 20 -0.02 11.71 13.69
C MET A 20 1.42 12.21 13.88
N ARG A 21 1.78 12.62 15.09
CA ARG A 21 3.12 13.12 15.39
C ARG A 21 4.20 12.04 15.20
N GLU A 22 3.89 10.81 15.62
CA GLU A 22 4.79 9.69 15.45
C GLU A 22 4.83 9.24 13.99
N MET A 23 3.70 9.26 13.27
CA MET A 23 3.67 8.99 11.82
C MET A 23 4.56 9.95 11.03
N GLU A 24 4.60 11.23 11.39
CA GLU A 24 5.52 12.20 10.77
C GLU A 24 6.98 11.87 11.10
N THR A 25 7.29 11.61 12.36
CA THR A 25 8.65 11.30 12.83
C THR A 25 9.19 10.01 12.19
N LEU A 26 8.32 9.02 12.02
CA LEU A 26 8.62 7.73 11.41
C LEU A 26 8.57 7.78 9.88
N GLY A 27 8.24 8.92 9.26
CA GLY A 27 8.14 9.06 7.80
C GLY A 27 7.10 8.13 7.19
N LEU A 28 5.94 8.01 7.83
CA LEU A 28 4.79 7.20 7.40
C LEU A 28 3.74 8.01 6.65
N LYS A 29 3.86 9.34 6.64
CA LYS A 29 2.96 10.26 5.94
C LYS A 29 3.40 10.49 4.49
N ILE A 30 2.46 10.41 3.55
CA ILE A 30 2.65 10.80 2.15
C ILE A 30 2.03 12.18 1.89
N GLY A 31 1.04 12.59 2.69
CA GLY A 31 0.37 13.89 2.56
C GLY A 31 -0.14 14.46 3.87
N SER A 32 -0.96 15.50 3.78
CA SER A 32 -1.48 16.24 4.94
C SER A 32 -2.70 15.56 5.57
N GLY A 33 -3.38 14.66 4.84
CA GLY A 33 -4.54 13.93 5.33
C GLY A 33 -4.21 12.95 6.46
N LEU A 34 -5.22 12.62 7.29
CA LEU A 34 -5.09 11.62 8.35
C LEU A 34 -4.84 10.21 7.79
N ARG A 35 -5.45 9.90 6.64
CA ARG A 35 -5.38 8.59 5.97
C ARG A 35 -4.33 8.53 4.85
N GLU A 36 -3.61 9.62 4.62
CA GLU A 36 -2.59 9.72 3.56
C GLU A 36 -1.24 9.20 4.09
N THR A 37 -1.17 7.89 4.31
CA THR A 37 0.00 7.19 4.83
C THR A 37 0.55 6.20 3.83
N VAL A 38 1.82 5.81 4.00
CA VAL A 38 2.41 4.67 3.29
C VAL A 38 1.62 3.40 3.61
N GLU A 39 1.49 2.51 2.65
CA GLU A 39 0.79 1.24 2.84
C GLU A 39 1.53 0.31 3.79
N PHE A 40 2.86 0.35 3.76
CA PHE A 40 3.70 -0.42 4.66
C PHE A 40 5.06 0.25 4.84
N LYS A 41 5.75 -0.12 5.91
CA LYS A 41 7.16 0.25 6.12
C LYS A 41 7.90 -0.86 6.84
N VAL A 42 9.12 -1.10 6.40
CA VAL A 42 10.05 -2.04 7.02
C VAL A 42 11.05 -1.26 7.86
N PHE A 43 11.30 -1.74 9.08
CA PHE A 43 12.31 -1.25 9.99
C PHE A 43 13.19 -2.41 10.41
N THR A 44 14.47 -2.14 10.66
CA THR A 44 15.30 -3.15 11.31
C THR A 44 14.96 -3.24 12.80
N ARG A 45 15.12 -4.42 13.41
CA ARG A 45 14.97 -4.57 14.86
C ARG A 45 15.83 -3.59 15.66
N GLN A 46 17.05 -3.31 15.19
CA GLN A 46 17.96 -2.38 15.87
C GLN A 46 17.45 -0.93 15.84
N GLU A 47 16.94 -0.47 14.70
CA GLU A 47 16.36 0.87 14.58
C GLU A 47 15.19 1.05 15.55
N VAL A 48 14.27 0.06 15.62
CA VAL A 48 13.13 0.13 16.53
C VAL A 48 13.58 0.14 18.00
N LEU A 49 14.53 -0.73 18.38
CA LEU A 49 15.06 -0.75 19.74
C LEU A 49 15.78 0.57 20.11
N ASN A 50 16.52 1.16 19.17
CA ASN A 50 17.18 2.45 19.38
C ASN A 50 16.16 3.57 19.57
N GLN A 51 15.07 3.58 18.78
CA GLN A 51 13.98 4.53 18.96
C GLN A 51 13.27 4.36 20.31
N ILE A 52 13.00 3.12 20.72
CA ILE A 52 12.43 2.83 22.05
C ILE A 52 13.36 3.34 23.14
N ALA A 53 14.68 3.17 22.99
CA ALA A 53 15.65 3.66 23.96
C ALA A 53 15.74 5.20 24.01
N GLN A 54 15.62 5.87 22.86
CA GLN A 54 15.71 7.32 22.75
C GLN A 54 14.44 8.05 23.22
N VAL A 55 13.28 7.54 22.83
CA VAL A 55 11.98 8.20 23.01
C VAL A 55 11.21 7.62 24.20
N GLY A 56 11.57 6.41 24.64
CA GLY A 56 10.99 5.77 25.81
C GLY A 56 9.52 5.44 25.62
N PHE A 57 8.69 5.81 26.61
CA PHE A 57 7.25 5.54 26.63
C PHE A 57 6.49 6.25 25.49
N MET A 58 7.05 7.32 24.92
CA MET A 58 6.43 8.03 23.80
C MET A 58 6.64 7.32 22.45
N CYS A 59 7.35 6.18 22.42
CA CYS A 59 7.53 5.41 21.21
C CYS A 59 6.34 4.45 21.04
N PRO A 60 5.66 4.41 19.88
CA PRO A 60 4.55 3.47 19.63
C PRO A 60 4.95 2.01 19.85
N PHE A 61 6.20 1.67 19.53
CA PHE A 61 6.74 0.32 19.69
C PHE A 61 7.06 -0.05 21.14
N HIS A 62 6.96 0.89 22.09
CA HIS A 62 7.36 0.67 23.48
C HIS A 62 6.54 -0.44 24.16
N GLU A 63 5.25 -0.52 23.86
CA GLU A 63 4.36 -1.56 24.38
C GLU A 63 4.82 -2.96 23.95
N PHE A 64 5.31 -3.07 22.72
CA PHE A 64 5.74 -4.33 22.10
C PHE A 64 7.23 -4.64 22.31
N ARG A 65 7.96 -3.83 23.09
CA ARG A 65 9.41 -3.98 23.30
C ARG A 65 9.84 -5.38 23.74
N ALA A 66 9.01 -6.04 24.54
CA ALA A 66 9.30 -7.39 25.04
C ALA A 66 9.16 -8.45 23.95
N GLU A 67 8.21 -8.28 23.03
CA GLU A 67 8.01 -9.17 21.88
C GLU A 67 9.09 -8.92 20.83
N ILE A 68 9.39 -7.65 20.53
CA ILE A 68 10.48 -7.23 19.64
C ILE A 68 11.84 -7.70 20.15
N GLY A 69 12.04 -7.69 21.47
CA GLY A 69 13.25 -8.18 22.12
C GLY A 69 13.50 -9.67 21.86
N LYS A 70 12.44 -10.48 21.72
CA LYS A 70 12.50 -11.93 21.45
C LYS A 70 12.76 -12.28 19.98
N MET A 71 12.58 -11.34 19.06
CA MET A 71 12.90 -11.54 17.65
C MET A 71 14.41 -11.78 17.46
N SER A 72 14.77 -12.55 16.43
CA SER A 72 16.17 -12.90 16.19
C SER A 72 16.95 -11.65 15.78
N ALA A 73 18.25 -11.62 16.10
CA ALA A 73 19.12 -10.56 15.60
C ALA A 73 19.19 -10.64 14.07
N GLY A 74 18.80 -9.55 13.38
CA GLY A 74 18.72 -9.48 11.92
C GLY A 74 17.32 -9.69 11.35
N ASP A 75 16.31 -9.97 12.19
CA ASP A 75 14.93 -9.97 11.73
C ASP A 75 14.44 -8.52 11.54
N ASP A 76 13.78 -8.28 10.42
CA ASP A 76 13.12 -7.02 10.11
C ASP A 76 11.69 -6.99 10.66
N ILE A 77 11.24 -5.80 11.03
CA ILE A 77 9.92 -5.50 11.55
C ILE A 77 9.14 -4.79 10.45
N LEU A 78 8.00 -5.37 10.07
CA LEU A 78 7.08 -4.77 9.11
C LEU A 78 5.89 -4.17 9.85
N ILE A 79 5.54 -2.93 9.49
CA ILE A 79 4.23 -2.36 9.81
C ILE A 79 3.44 -2.19 8.53
N VAL A 80 2.15 -2.49 8.60
CA VAL A 80 1.19 -2.34 7.50
C VAL A 80 0.10 -1.37 7.94
N ALA A 81 -0.26 -0.42 7.08
CA ALA A 81 -1.33 0.52 7.37
C ALA A 81 -2.69 -0.18 7.32
N ASP A 82 -3.53 0.10 8.31
CA ASP A 82 -4.92 -0.32 8.37
C ASP A 82 -5.83 0.92 8.49
N PRO A 83 -5.97 1.71 7.40
CA PRO A 83 -6.71 2.98 7.45
C PRO A 83 -8.21 2.81 7.70
N ASN A 84 -8.72 1.58 7.63
CA ASN A 84 -10.11 1.24 7.89
C ASN A 84 -10.32 0.63 9.28
N GLU A 85 -9.26 0.55 10.10
CA GLU A 85 -9.29 -0.03 11.45
C GLU A 85 -9.93 -1.42 11.45
N LYS A 86 -9.66 -2.20 10.40
CA LYS A 86 -10.20 -3.54 10.20
C LYS A 86 -9.85 -4.46 11.36
N TYR A 87 -8.64 -4.34 11.89
CA TYR A 87 -8.13 -5.10 13.03
C TYR A 87 -8.16 -4.32 14.35
N GLY A 88 -8.88 -3.18 14.36
CA GLY A 88 -9.15 -2.36 15.54
C GLY A 88 -8.31 -1.09 15.67
N GLU A 89 -7.13 -1.03 15.05
CA GLU A 89 -6.23 0.13 15.11
C GLU A 89 -5.75 0.53 13.72
N ASN A 90 -5.06 1.68 13.61
CA ASN A 90 -4.63 2.24 12.34
C ASN A 90 -3.39 1.59 11.72
N TRP A 91 -2.65 0.77 12.47
CA TRP A 91 -1.49 0.01 11.98
C TRP A 91 -1.50 -1.42 12.48
N LEU A 92 -0.87 -2.30 11.71
CA LEU A 92 -0.64 -3.69 12.03
C LEU A 92 0.87 -3.98 12.09
N LEU A 93 1.36 -4.40 13.25
CA LEU A 93 2.75 -4.73 13.51
C LEU A 93 3.00 -6.23 13.32
N CYS A 94 3.95 -6.58 12.46
CA CYS A 94 4.38 -7.97 12.25
C CYS A 94 5.56 -8.30 13.16
N LEU A 95 5.35 -9.23 14.10
CA LEU A 95 6.36 -9.60 15.11
C LEU A 95 7.02 -10.95 14.82
N THR A 96 6.50 -11.70 13.85
CA THR A 96 7.04 -12.99 13.44
C THR A 96 7.45 -12.97 11.98
N ARG A 97 8.46 -13.76 11.64
CA ARG A 97 8.90 -13.91 10.25
C ARG A 97 7.79 -14.44 9.33
N ARG A 98 6.95 -15.36 9.83
CA ARG A 98 5.80 -15.87 9.08
C ARG A 98 4.80 -14.77 8.74
N ALA A 99 4.47 -13.92 9.73
CA ALA A 99 3.58 -12.80 9.50
C ALA A 99 4.18 -11.78 8.52
N PHE A 100 5.48 -11.50 8.64
CA PHE A 100 6.20 -10.64 7.69
C PHE A 100 6.08 -11.16 6.26
N GLU A 101 6.42 -12.43 6.03
CA GLU A 101 6.38 -13.06 4.71
C GLU A 101 4.96 -13.06 4.13
N ALA A 102 3.96 -13.46 4.93
CA ALA A 102 2.56 -13.48 4.52
C ALA A 102 2.03 -12.09 4.14
N GLN A 103 2.30 -11.06 4.96
CA GLN A 103 1.86 -9.70 4.65
C GLN A 103 2.58 -9.13 3.44
N MET A 104 3.88 -9.42 3.29
CA MET A 104 4.66 -8.98 2.13
C MET A 104 4.18 -9.63 0.83
N GLU A 105 3.78 -10.91 0.86
CA GLU A 105 3.14 -11.57 -0.28
C GLU A 105 1.82 -10.92 -0.65
N LEU A 106 0.95 -10.62 0.33
CA LEU A 106 -0.31 -9.91 0.07
C LEU A 106 -0.08 -8.54 -0.56
N ILE A 107 0.91 -7.79 -0.09
CA ILE A 107 1.29 -6.50 -0.65
C ILE A 107 1.77 -6.66 -2.10
N LYS A 108 2.64 -7.63 -2.37
CA LYS A 108 3.14 -7.91 -3.73
C LYS A 108 2.03 -8.31 -4.69
N CYS A 109 1.10 -9.17 -4.27
CA CYS A 109 -0.03 -9.58 -5.08
C CYS A 109 -0.92 -8.37 -5.44
N ARG A 110 -1.24 -7.51 -4.46
CA ARG A 110 -2.02 -6.29 -4.70
C ARG A 110 -1.31 -5.32 -5.66
N GLU A 111 0.00 -5.18 -5.52
CA GLU A 111 0.78 -4.32 -6.41
C GLU A 111 0.79 -4.87 -7.84
N GLN A 112 0.93 -6.19 -8.01
CA GLN A 112 0.87 -6.83 -9.32
C GLN A 112 -0.51 -6.64 -9.97
N GLU A 113 -1.60 -6.86 -9.22
CA GLU A 113 -2.96 -6.63 -9.71
C GLU A 113 -3.19 -5.18 -10.15
N ARG A 114 -2.62 -4.21 -9.41
CA ARG A 114 -2.68 -2.79 -9.75
C ARG A 114 -1.96 -2.49 -11.06
N LEU A 115 -0.76 -3.05 -11.25
CA LEU A 115 0.02 -2.90 -12.49
C LEU A 115 -0.68 -3.55 -13.68
N ASP A 116 -1.25 -4.74 -13.50
CA ASP A 116 -1.98 -5.45 -14.55
C ASP A 116 -3.26 -4.69 -14.95
N ALA A 117 -3.96 -4.09 -13.99
CA ALA A 117 -5.13 -3.25 -14.26
C ALA A 117 -4.77 -1.96 -15.03
N LEU A 118 -3.64 -1.32 -14.70
CA LEU A 118 -3.13 -0.17 -15.45
C LEU A 118 -2.73 -0.57 -16.87
N ALA A 119 -2.06 -1.71 -17.04
CA ALA A 119 -1.70 -2.22 -18.36
C ALA A 119 -2.92 -2.61 -19.19
N ALA A 120 -3.98 -3.12 -18.57
CA ALA A 120 -5.25 -3.39 -19.25
C ALA A 120 -5.94 -2.10 -19.70
N GLN A 121 -6.01 -1.07 -18.84
CA GLN A 121 -6.55 0.24 -19.22
C GLN A 121 -5.75 0.89 -20.34
N GLU A 122 -4.42 0.81 -20.32
CA GLU A 122 -3.57 1.36 -21.38
C GLU A 122 -3.79 0.64 -22.71
N LYS A 123 -3.93 -0.70 -22.69
CA LYS A 123 -4.27 -1.48 -23.89
C LYS A 123 -5.64 -1.13 -24.44
N GLU A 124 -6.64 -0.96 -23.58
CA GLU A 124 -7.99 -0.54 -24.00
C GLU A 124 -7.99 0.89 -24.57
N ALA A 125 -7.28 1.82 -23.93
CA ALA A 125 -7.14 3.19 -24.40
C ALA A 125 -6.43 3.27 -25.77
N ASN A 126 -5.35 2.49 -25.95
CA ASN A 126 -4.64 2.42 -27.23
C ASN A 126 -5.50 1.75 -28.31
N ALA A 127 -6.19 0.65 -28.01
CA ALA A 127 -7.09 0.00 -28.98
C ALA A 127 -8.26 0.90 -29.39
N ALA A 128 -8.80 1.69 -28.46
CA ALA A 128 -9.84 2.69 -28.75
C ALA A 128 -9.31 3.86 -29.60
N ALA A 129 -8.07 4.30 -29.37
CA ALA A 129 -7.40 5.31 -30.17
C ALA A 129 -7.16 4.83 -31.62
N ASP A 130 -6.64 3.61 -31.79
CA ASP A 130 -6.39 2.99 -33.10
C ASP A 130 -7.71 2.79 -33.89
N ALA A 131 -8.79 2.37 -33.23
CA ALA A 131 -10.10 2.24 -33.86
C ALA A 131 -10.71 3.59 -34.30
N ASN A 132 -10.45 4.65 -33.54
CA ASN A 132 -10.91 6.00 -33.86
C ASN A 132 -10.11 6.62 -35.02
N ASP A 133 -8.82 6.27 -35.15
CA ASP A 133 -8.00 6.71 -36.28
C ASP A 133 -8.43 6.03 -37.60
N MET A 134 -8.70 4.72 -37.55
CA MET A 134 -9.19 3.97 -38.72
C MET A 134 -10.57 4.42 -39.23
N SER A 135 -11.44 4.95 -38.37
CA SER A 135 -12.76 5.45 -38.78
C SER A 135 -12.73 6.87 -39.38
N LYS A 136 -11.62 7.60 -39.24
CA LYS A 136 -11.39 8.90 -39.91
C LYS A 136 -10.93 8.79 -41.36
N ILE A 137 -10.52 7.60 -41.82
CA ILE A 137 -10.19 7.37 -43.23
C ILE A 137 -11.51 7.21 -44.01
N VAL A 138 -12.23 8.32 -44.17
CA VAL A 138 -13.36 8.42 -45.09
C VAL A 138 -12.78 8.58 -46.50
N TYR A 139 -12.89 7.54 -47.31
CA TYR A 139 -12.58 7.60 -48.73
C TYR A 139 -13.61 8.50 -49.42
N GLU A 140 -13.25 9.75 -49.72
CA GLU A 140 -14.04 10.60 -50.60
C GLU A 140 -13.91 10.09 -52.04
N ASP A 141 -14.89 9.30 -52.47
CA ASP A 141 -15.06 8.94 -53.88
C ASP A 141 -15.57 10.18 -54.63
N ARG A 142 -14.65 11.04 -55.09
CA ARG A 142 -15.01 12.18 -55.94
C ARG A 142 -15.24 11.65 -57.36
N PRO A 143 -16.45 11.76 -57.92
CA PRO A 143 -16.68 11.32 -59.29
C PRO A 143 -15.82 12.15 -60.23
N VAL A 144 -14.92 11.47 -60.95
CA VAL A 144 -14.14 12.08 -62.03
C VAL A 144 -15.11 12.40 -63.15
N LEU A 145 -15.60 13.64 -63.17
CA LEU A 145 -16.37 14.16 -64.29
C LEU A 145 -15.42 14.25 -65.49
N SER A 146 -15.55 13.32 -66.43
CA SER A 146 -14.90 13.39 -67.72
C SER A 146 -15.46 14.59 -68.48
N HIS A 147 -14.62 15.60 -68.68
CA HIS A 147 -14.95 16.68 -69.60
C HIS A 147 -14.91 16.11 -71.03
N LEU A 148 -16.09 15.96 -71.63
CA LEU A 148 -16.24 15.83 -73.08
C LEU A 148 -15.63 17.09 -73.71
N TRP A 149 -14.79 16.92 -74.73
CA TRP A 149 -14.75 17.65 -76.02
C TRP A 149 -13.98 16.78 -77.03
#